data_AF-A0A3P1S4U9-F1
#
_entry.id   AF-A0A3P1S4U9-F1
#
_cell.length_a   1.000
_cell.length_b   1.000
_cell.length_c   1.000
_cell.angle_alpha   90.00
_cell.angle_beta   90.00
_cell.angle_gamma   90.00
#
_symmetry.space_group_name_H-M   'P 1'
#
loop_
_entity.id
_entity.type
_entity.pdbx_description
1 polymer ?
#
loop_
_entity_poly.entity_id
_entity_poly.type
_entity_poly.pdbx_seq_one_letter_code
_entity_poly.pdbx_strand_id
1 'polypeptide(L)'
;MKNTLKKFTLLLVAVALVGCTNQKKAELTTVANTQVETTTTTAETTTTTEATMSNVNLGDKYVDLDKRSFAINDKIYVLGEHTLQDLIDDGVPFNQDDLANVGNNLNDSTISEAFRVTVSDGNSVYISVVNTTGSNQKIADCKIANVYVPAVQNIAGSMFSFAFPHDLTEEALRQQAGEPTKYNEYVDGDFVLHTLEYKVSSEKYLKDTGYSFEFVKGKLNSVTINWID
;
A
#
# COMPACT_ATOMS: atom_id res chain seq x y z
N MET A 1 -29.81 -66.53 15.44
CA MET A 1 -31.13 -66.71 16.08
C MET A 1 -31.37 -65.56 17.06
N LYS A 2 -32.50 -64.83 16.89
CA LYS A 2 -33.22 -63.93 17.84
C LYS A 2 -32.46 -62.73 18.43
N ASN A 3 -32.71 -61.50 17.95
CA ASN A 3 -33.61 -60.45 18.52
C ASN A 3 -33.25 -60.07 19.98
N THR A 4 -33.09 -58.80 20.36
CA THR A 4 -34.18 -57.81 20.37
C THR A 4 -33.69 -56.36 20.44
N LEU A 5 -34.56 -55.51 19.89
CA LEU A 5 -34.57 -54.09 19.54
C LEU A 5 -34.86 -53.13 20.71
N LYS A 6 -34.43 -51.86 20.61
CA LYS A 6 -35.15 -50.59 20.93
C LYS A 6 -34.24 -49.42 20.49
N LYS A 7 -34.42 -48.71 19.36
CA LYS A 7 -35.44 -47.69 18.98
C LYS A 7 -35.67 -46.67 20.11
N PHE A 8 -35.56 -45.35 19.91
CA PHE A 8 -36.35 -44.57 18.95
C PHE A 8 -35.71 -43.22 18.54
N THR A 9 -36.22 -42.72 17.43
CA THR A 9 -35.73 -41.69 16.52
C THR A 9 -36.31 -40.29 16.79
N LEU A 10 -35.51 -39.28 16.45
CA LEU A 10 -35.78 -37.95 15.86
C LEU A 10 -37.25 -37.59 15.55
N LEU A 11 -37.64 -36.34 15.83
CA LEU A 11 -38.57 -35.63 14.95
C LEU A 11 -38.32 -34.12 14.93
N LEU A 12 -38.23 -33.60 13.71
CA LEU A 12 -38.01 -32.20 13.33
C LEU A 12 -39.22 -31.84 12.45
N VAL A 13 -40.02 -30.85 12.84
CA VAL A 13 -41.17 -30.29 12.10
C VAL A 13 -41.50 -28.91 12.73
N ALA A 14 -42.00 -27.86 12.10
CA ALA A 14 -41.91 -27.24 10.78
C ALA A 14 -42.71 -25.91 10.90
N VAL A 15 -42.21 -24.84 10.27
CA VAL A 15 -42.91 -23.77 9.51
C VAL A 15 -44.27 -23.23 10.00
N ALA A 16 -44.37 -21.91 10.22
CA ALA A 16 -45.45 -21.06 9.68
C ALA A 16 -45.13 -19.55 9.76
N LEU A 17 -45.52 -18.83 8.71
CA LEU A 17 -45.38 -17.39 8.47
C LEU A 17 -46.49 -16.54 9.15
N VAL A 18 -46.25 -15.22 9.10
CA VAL A 18 -47.20 -14.07 9.01
C VAL A 18 -47.68 -13.45 10.32
N GLY A 19 -47.51 -12.12 10.42
CA GLY A 19 -48.56 -11.25 10.97
C GLY A 19 -48.11 -10.19 11.95
N CYS A 20 -48.05 -8.93 11.50
CA CYS A 20 -48.13 -7.74 12.34
C CYS A 20 -49.37 -7.79 13.24
N THR A 21 -49.27 -7.31 14.48
CA THR A 21 -50.21 -6.33 15.06
C THR A 21 -49.79 -5.91 16.47
N ASN A 22 -49.81 -4.60 16.69
CA ASN A 22 -49.78 -3.93 17.99
C ASN A 22 -51.04 -4.30 18.81
N GLN A 23 -50.90 -4.52 20.12
CA GLN A 23 -51.72 -3.84 21.15
C GLN A 23 -51.30 -4.16 22.62
N LYS A 24 -50.73 -3.10 23.22
CA LYS A 24 -50.82 -2.53 24.58
C LYS A 24 -51.64 -3.22 25.71
N LYS A 25 -51.11 -3.04 26.94
CA LYS A 25 -51.77 -2.82 28.27
C LYS A 25 -51.89 -4.08 29.16
N ALA A 26 -51.58 -4.14 30.46
CA ALA A 26 -51.22 -3.21 31.55
C ALA A 26 -50.39 -3.98 32.62
N GLU A 27 -49.31 -3.38 33.14
CA GLU A 27 -49.10 -2.92 34.53
C GLU A 27 -49.37 -3.91 35.68
N LEU A 28 -48.32 -4.25 36.43
CA LEU A 28 -48.36 -4.28 37.89
C LEU A 28 -46.96 -4.07 38.50
N THR A 29 -46.96 -3.15 39.45
CA THR A 29 -45.86 -2.45 40.11
C THR A 29 -45.33 -3.22 41.31
N THR A 30 -44.01 -3.32 41.48
CA THR A 30 -43.39 -3.23 42.82
C THR A 30 -41.91 -2.83 42.79
N VAL A 31 -41.60 -1.96 43.74
CA VAL A 31 -40.39 -1.16 44.00
C VAL A 31 -39.19 -1.98 44.51
N ALA A 32 -37.97 -1.64 44.06
CA ALA A 32 -36.75 -1.72 44.86
C ALA A 32 -35.73 -0.67 44.40
N ASN A 33 -35.26 0.14 45.35
CA ASN A 33 -34.34 1.26 45.17
C ASN A 33 -32.88 0.83 44.92
N THR A 34 -32.26 1.51 43.95
CA THR A 34 -30.92 2.13 43.93
C THR A 34 -29.75 1.46 44.67
N GLN A 35 -28.72 1.07 43.91
CA GLN A 35 -27.37 1.60 44.09
C GLN A 35 -26.54 1.54 42.79
N VAL A 36 -25.72 2.57 42.64
CA VAL A 36 -24.92 2.96 41.48
C VAL A 36 -23.68 2.09 41.39
N GLU A 37 -23.40 1.54 40.21
CA GLU A 37 -22.05 1.09 39.84
C GLU A 37 -21.71 1.64 38.45
N THR A 38 -20.91 2.70 38.47
CA THR A 38 -20.32 3.34 37.30
C THR A 38 -19.19 2.45 36.78
N THR A 39 -19.48 1.56 35.83
CA THR A 39 -18.45 0.90 35.03
C THR A 39 -18.18 1.76 33.80
N THR A 40 -17.18 2.64 33.92
CA THR A 40 -16.61 3.35 32.78
C THR A 40 -15.86 2.34 31.92
N THR A 41 -16.51 1.82 30.89
CA THR A 41 -15.83 1.13 29.80
C THR A 41 -15.02 2.18 29.03
N THR A 42 -13.73 2.26 29.32
CA THR A 42 -12.76 2.95 28.46
C THR A 42 -12.72 2.19 27.15
N ALA A 43 -13.49 2.64 26.17
CA ALA A 43 -13.27 2.28 24.79
C ALA A 43 -11.89 2.83 24.41
N GLU A 44 -10.92 1.94 24.20
CA GLU A 44 -9.73 2.26 23.43
C GLU A 44 -10.22 2.88 22.12
N THR A 45 -10.03 4.20 22.03
CA THR A 45 -10.19 4.93 20.79
C THR A 45 -9.04 4.46 19.93
N THR A 46 -9.29 3.44 19.11
CA THR A 46 -8.46 3.12 17.95
C THR A 46 -8.32 4.43 17.19
N THR A 47 -7.13 5.02 17.27
CA THR A 47 -6.82 6.23 16.54
C THR A 47 -6.70 5.80 15.09
N THR A 48 -7.83 5.80 14.39
CA THR A 48 -7.83 5.81 12.94
C THR A 48 -7.10 7.09 12.57
N THR A 49 -5.83 6.97 12.18
CA THR A 49 -5.09 8.06 11.56
C THR A 49 -5.90 8.45 10.34
N GLU A 50 -6.63 9.56 10.43
CA GLU A 50 -7.32 10.16 9.31
C GLU A 50 -6.28 10.33 8.21
N ALA A 51 -6.48 9.63 7.09
CA ALA A 51 -5.57 9.68 5.97
C ALA A 51 -5.66 11.10 5.38
N THR A 52 -4.74 11.96 5.79
CA THR A 52 -4.61 13.32 5.25
C THR A 52 -4.11 13.21 3.82
N MET A 53 -4.93 13.66 2.86
CA MET A 53 -4.48 13.83 1.48
C MET A 53 -3.24 14.72 1.47
N SER A 54 -2.15 14.20 0.91
CA SER A 54 -0.90 14.95 0.81
C SER A 54 -1.09 16.18 -0.08
N ASN A 55 -0.74 17.36 0.43
CA ASN A 55 -0.76 18.62 -0.34
C ASN A 55 0.65 18.98 -0.86
N VAL A 56 1.53 17.99 -0.96
CA VAL A 56 2.93 18.21 -1.33
C VAL A 56 3.10 18.42 -2.83
N ASN A 57 3.83 19.48 -3.18
CA ASN A 57 4.20 19.74 -4.55
C ASN A 57 5.47 18.94 -4.93
N LEU A 58 5.29 17.82 -5.63
CA LEU A 58 6.35 16.99 -6.19
C LEU A 58 6.86 17.48 -7.56
N GLY A 59 6.39 18.63 -8.03
CA GLY A 59 6.68 19.22 -9.33
C GLY A 59 5.56 18.99 -10.36
N ASP A 60 5.65 19.69 -11.49
CA ASP A 60 4.62 19.68 -12.53
C ASP A 60 4.78 18.51 -13.54
N LYS A 61 5.92 17.82 -13.52
CA LYS A 61 6.21 16.71 -14.44
C LYS A 61 5.77 15.39 -13.82
N TYR A 62 4.92 14.65 -14.52
CA TYR A 62 4.54 13.28 -14.10
C TYR A 62 5.71 12.30 -14.19
N VAL A 63 6.62 12.55 -15.14
CA VAL A 63 7.86 11.80 -15.32
C VAL A 63 9.00 12.81 -15.29
N ASP A 64 9.71 12.88 -14.17
CA ASP A 64 10.91 13.69 -14.01
C ASP A 64 12.14 12.77 -13.92
N LEU A 65 12.83 12.60 -15.05
CA LEU A 65 14.02 11.74 -15.14
C LEU A 65 15.26 12.38 -14.49
N ASP A 66 15.21 13.66 -14.15
CA ASP A 66 16.28 14.32 -13.40
C ASP A 66 16.00 14.21 -11.90
N LYS A 67 14.74 14.42 -11.51
CA LYS A 67 14.28 14.41 -10.11
C LYS A 67 13.22 13.33 -9.86
N ARG A 68 13.70 12.09 -9.77
CA ARG A 68 12.83 10.93 -9.51
C ARG A 68 12.36 10.92 -8.06
N SER A 69 11.16 11.44 -7.79
CA SER A 69 10.69 11.66 -6.42
C SER A 69 9.32 11.05 -6.10
N PHE A 70 9.10 10.83 -4.81
CA PHE A 70 7.83 10.45 -4.19
C PHE A 70 7.71 11.16 -2.84
N ALA A 71 6.53 11.12 -2.23
CA ALA A 71 6.34 11.61 -0.87
C ALA A 71 5.74 10.55 0.05
N ILE A 72 6.14 10.58 1.32
CA ILE A 72 5.54 9.83 2.42
C ILE A 72 5.38 10.79 3.60
N ASN A 73 4.19 10.85 4.20
CA ASN A 73 3.88 11.74 5.32
C ASN A 73 4.27 13.21 5.02
N ASP A 74 3.87 13.69 3.84
CA ASP A 74 4.16 15.04 3.36
C ASP A 74 5.64 15.43 3.21
N LYS A 75 6.57 14.46 3.29
CA LYS A 75 8.00 14.67 3.01
C LYS A 75 8.38 14.09 1.66
N ILE A 76 9.10 14.88 0.87
CA ILE A 76 9.59 14.50 -0.46
C ILE A 76 10.92 13.77 -0.32
N TYR A 77 11.02 12.62 -0.97
CA TYR A 77 12.27 11.88 -1.13
C TYR A 77 12.60 11.77 -2.61
N VAL A 78 13.88 11.95 -2.92
CA VAL A 78 14.42 11.86 -4.27
C VAL A 78 15.36 10.65 -4.33
N LEU A 79 15.09 9.75 -5.26
CA LEU A 79 15.94 8.59 -5.51
C LEU A 79 17.32 9.05 -5.97
N GLY A 80 18.38 8.39 -5.46
CA GLY A 80 19.77 8.76 -5.72
C GLY A 80 20.33 9.91 -4.88
N GLU A 81 19.48 10.59 -4.12
CA GLU A 81 19.88 11.65 -3.20
C GLU A 81 19.68 11.21 -1.75
N HIS A 82 18.47 10.78 -1.41
CA HIS A 82 18.10 10.39 -0.05
C HIS A 82 18.47 8.92 0.21
N THR A 83 18.67 8.62 1.48
CA THR A 83 19.12 7.32 2.01
C THR A 83 17.98 6.57 2.70
N LEU A 84 18.21 5.30 3.04
CA LEU A 84 17.29 4.58 3.93
C LEU A 84 17.24 5.22 5.33
N GLN A 85 18.36 5.73 5.83
CA GLN A 85 18.42 6.38 7.14
C GLN A 85 17.55 7.63 7.18
N ASP A 86 17.49 8.42 6.11
CA ASP A 86 16.60 9.59 6.04
C ASP A 86 15.12 9.18 6.22
N LEU A 87 14.69 8.10 5.56
CA LEU A 87 13.33 7.56 5.73
C LEU A 87 13.08 7.07 7.16
N ILE A 88 14.07 6.42 7.79
CA ILE A 88 13.98 5.92 9.17
C ILE A 88 13.88 7.09 10.16
N ASP A 89 14.74 8.10 10.02
CA ASP A 89 14.79 9.28 10.89
C ASP A 89 13.50 10.11 10.80
N ASP A 90 12.88 10.12 9.61
CA ASP A 90 11.60 10.78 9.36
C ASP A 90 10.37 9.98 9.83
N GLY A 91 10.58 8.79 10.40
CA GLY A 91 9.52 7.98 11.00
C GLY A 91 8.63 7.27 9.98
N VAL A 92 9.16 6.95 8.79
CA VAL A 92 8.44 6.13 7.80
C VAL A 92 8.10 4.76 8.41
N PRO A 93 6.83 4.30 8.30
CA PRO A 93 6.35 3.09 8.98
C PRO A 93 6.77 1.80 8.26
N PHE A 94 8.06 1.48 8.35
CA PHE A 94 8.59 0.22 7.85
C PHE A 94 8.09 -0.98 8.66
N ASN A 95 8.01 -2.13 8.00
CA ASN A 95 7.95 -3.40 8.71
C ASN A 95 9.25 -3.59 9.52
N GLN A 96 9.12 -3.89 10.82
CA GLN A 96 10.25 -4.03 11.74
C GLN A 96 11.22 -5.16 11.33
N ASP A 97 10.70 -6.24 10.77
CA ASP A 97 11.53 -7.39 10.36
C ASP A 97 12.47 -7.01 9.20
N ASP A 98 12.00 -6.14 8.30
CA ASP A 98 12.81 -5.66 7.18
C ASP A 98 13.94 -4.73 7.67
N LEU A 99 13.79 -4.11 8.85
CA LEU A 99 14.82 -3.24 9.43
C LEU A 99 15.90 -3.99 10.21
N ALA A 100 15.75 -5.29 10.47
CA ALA A 100 16.64 -6.04 11.35
C ALA A 100 18.13 -6.00 10.91
N ASN A 101 18.37 -5.84 9.60
CA ASN A 101 19.70 -5.94 9.00
C ASN A 101 20.23 -4.61 8.44
N VAL A 102 19.58 -3.47 8.68
CA VAL A 102 20.00 -2.18 8.08
C VAL A 102 21.37 -1.70 8.56
N GLY A 103 21.84 -2.21 9.70
CA GLY A 103 23.20 -1.98 10.20
C GLY A 103 24.30 -2.80 9.50
N ASN A 104 23.93 -3.79 8.69
CA ASN A 104 24.89 -4.60 7.92
C ASN A 104 25.40 -3.84 6.70
N ASN A 105 26.53 -4.30 6.17
CA ASN A 105 27.10 -3.75 4.95
C ASN A 105 26.45 -4.35 3.70
N LEU A 106 26.13 -3.48 2.74
CA LEU A 106 25.84 -3.82 1.36
C LEU A 106 27.15 -3.74 0.56
N ASN A 107 27.43 -4.76 -0.24
CA ASN A 107 28.56 -4.74 -1.16
C ASN A 107 28.38 -3.64 -2.21
N ASP A 108 29.48 -3.14 -2.76
CA ASP A 108 29.41 -2.19 -3.87
C ASP A 108 28.62 -2.77 -5.06
N SER A 109 28.00 -1.87 -5.84
CA SER A 109 27.26 -2.18 -7.06
C SER A 109 26.11 -3.18 -6.85
N THR A 110 25.58 -3.24 -5.62
CA THR A 110 24.52 -4.15 -5.20
C THR A 110 23.29 -3.37 -4.78
N ILE A 111 22.10 -3.87 -5.15
CA ILE A 111 20.80 -3.39 -4.68
C ILE A 111 20.35 -4.29 -3.53
N SER A 112 19.80 -3.70 -2.47
CA SER A 112 19.26 -4.44 -1.34
C SER A 112 17.99 -5.21 -1.70
N GLU A 113 17.58 -6.12 -0.81
CA GLU A 113 16.17 -6.54 -0.76
C GLU A 113 15.26 -5.33 -0.49
N ALA A 114 13.97 -5.47 -0.79
CA ALA A 114 13.01 -4.37 -0.62
C ALA A 114 12.51 -4.28 0.83
N PHE A 115 12.53 -3.08 1.39
CA PHE A 115 11.92 -2.71 2.66
C PHE A 115 10.45 -2.38 2.43
N ARG A 116 9.56 -3.03 3.18
CA ARG A 116 8.13 -2.80 3.11
C ARG A 116 7.74 -1.62 3.99
N VAL A 117 7.03 -0.66 3.41
CA VAL A 117 6.42 0.46 4.11
C VAL A 117 4.91 0.31 4.11
N THR A 118 4.28 0.31 5.28
CA THR A 118 2.82 0.27 5.40
C THR A 118 2.25 1.67 5.18
N VAL A 119 1.55 1.89 4.07
CA VAL A 119 1.04 3.23 3.71
C VAL A 119 -0.45 3.42 4.06
N SER A 120 -1.19 2.32 4.18
CA SER A 120 -2.55 2.27 4.70
C SER A 120 -2.86 0.87 5.24
N ASP A 121 -4.04 0.66 5.82
CA ASP A 121 -4.47 -0.68 6.23
C ASP A 121 -4.42 -1.66 5.05
N GLY A 122 -3.72 -2.77 5.23
CA GLY A 122 -3.53 -3.82 4.23
C GLY A 122 -2.70 -3.48 2.99
N ASN A 123 -2.17 -2.25 2.83
CA ASN A 123 -1.42 -1.85 1.64
C ASN A 123 0.01 -1.42 1.98
N SER A 124 0.95 -1.83 1.14
CA SER A 124 2.37 -1.51 1.29
C SER A 124 3.00 -1.07 -0.01
N VAL A 125 4.02 -0.22 0.13
CA VAL A 125 4.99 0.09 -0.92
C VAL A 125 6.33 -0.52 -0.56
N TYR A 126 7.19 -0.66 -1.56
CA TYR A 126 8.46 -1.37 -1.45
C TYR A 126 9.58 -0.44 -1.89
N ILE A 127 10.60 -0.30 -1.04
CA ILE A 127 11.73 0.59 -1.29
C ILE A 127 13.01 -0.25 -1.25
N SER A 128 13.90 -0.12 -2.23
CA SER A 128 15.24 -0.72 -2.17
C SER A 128 16.31 0.36 -2.29
N VAL A 129 17.48 0.09 -1.70
CA VAL A 129 18.64 0.97 -1.75
C VAL A 129 19.78 0.34 -2.53
N VAL A 130 20.70 1.17 -3.03
CA VAL A 130 21.88 0.75 -3.78
C VAL A 130 23.14 1.31 -3.15
N ASN A 131 24.19 0.50 -3.13
CA ASN A 131 25.54 0.98 -2.84
C ASN A 131 26.27 1.25 -4.16
N THR A 132 26.70 2.50 -4.36
CA THR A 132 27.42 2.96 -5.56
C THR A 132 28.78 3.58 -5.23
N THR A 133 29.26 3.41 -3.99
CA THR A 133 30.44 4.13 -3.45
C THR A 133 31.79 3.55 -3.86
N GLY A 134 31.83 2.36 -4.48
CA GLY A 134 33.07 1.65 -4.77
C GLY A 134 33.67 0.93 -3.55
N SER A 135 32.97 0.91 -2.42
CA SER A 135 33.38 0.23 -1.18
C SER A 135 32.17 -0.30 -0.41
N ASN A 136 32.38 -1.08 0.65
CA ASN A 136 31.27 -1.53 1.49
C ASN A 136 30.65 -0.34 2.25
N GLN A 137 29.32 -0.27 2.26
CA GLN A 137 28.55 0.77 2.93
C GLN A 137 27.44 0.12 3.75
N LYS A 138 27.08 0.69 4.90
CA LYS A 138 25.92 0.21 5.64
C LYS A 138 24.66 0.39 4.81
N ILE A 139 23.75 -0.57 4.88
CA ILE A 139 22.47 -0.53 4.18
C ILE A 139 21.68 0.74 4.51
N ALA A 140 21.65 1.15 5.79
CA ALA A 140 20.98 2.37 6.22
C ALA A 140 21.51 3.63 5.49
N ASP A 141 22.83 3.70 5.25
CA ASP A 141 23.45 4.86 4.60
C ASP A 141 23.28 4.83 3.07
N CYS A 142 22.85 3.70 2.49
CA CYS A 142 22.73 3.54 1.05
C CYS A 142 21.57 4.37 0.48
N LYS A 143 21.75 4.84 -0.76
CA LYS A 143 20.80 5.71 -1.46
C LYS A 143 19.59 4.91 -1.95
N ILE A 144 18.41 5.53 -1.91
CA ILE A 144 17.20 4.96 -2.49
C ILE A 144 17.39 4.76 -4.00
N ALA A 145 17.11 3.56 -4.49
CA ALA A 145 17.34 3.16 -5.87
C ALA A 145 16.06 2.69 -6.58
N ASN A 146 15.13 2.09 -5.83
CA ASN A 146 13.89 1.58 -6.37
C ASN A 146 12.75 1.91 -5.42
N VAL A 147 11.63 2.30 -6.00
CA VAL A 147 10.33 2.35 -5.34
C VAL A 147 9.34 1.60 -6.20
N TYR A 148 8.73 0.56 -5.65
CA TYR A 148 7.67 -0.21 -6.28
C TYR A 148 6.37 -0.04 -5.50
N VAL A 149 5.33 0.37 -6.21
CA VAL A 149 4.01 0.64 -5.67
C VAL A 149 3.00 -0.26 -6.40
N PRO A 150 2.61 -1.40 -5.80
CA PRO A 150 1.53 -2.20 -6.33
C PRO A 150 0.17 -1.60 -5.98
N ALA A 151 -0.85 -1.99 -6.73
CA ALA A 151 -2.25 -1.65 -6.48
C ALA A 151 -2.46 -0.16 -6.16
N VAL A 152 -1.95 0.73 -7.03
CA VAL A 152 -1.93 2.20 -6.81
C VAL A 152 -3.30 2.77 -6.40
N GLN A 153 -4.39 2.23 -6.96
CA GLN A 153 -5.75 2.64 -6.60
C GLN A 153 -6.12 2.40 -5.12
N ASN A 154 -5.53 1.40 -4.48
CA ASN A 154 -5.83 1.06 -3.09
C ASN A 154 -5.15 2.00 -2.09
N ILE A 155 -4.15 2.76 -2.52
CA ILE A 155 -3.40 3.69 -1.68
C ILE A 155 -3.79 5.16 -1.93
N ALA A 156 -4.85 5.39 -2.72
CA ALA A 156 -5.39 6.72 -2.92
C ALA A 156 -5.83 7.33 -1.59
N GLY A 157 -5.37 8.55 -1.30
CA GLY A 157 -5.62 9.23 -0.03
C GLY A 157 -4.77 8.74 1.14
N SER A 158 -3.85 7.78 0.92
CA SER A 158 -2.87 7.37 1.93
C SER A 158 -1.78 8.43 2.15
N MET A 159 -0.85 8.13 3.06
CA MET A 159 0.34 8.96 3.30
C MET A 159 1.32 9.01 2.12
N PHE A 160 1.18 8.11 1.13
CA PHE A 160 2.08 8.01 -0.01
C PHE A 160 1.56 8.87 -1.17
N SER A 161 2.44 9.57 -1.88
CA SER A 161 2.05 10.43 -3.00
C SER A 161 3.07 10.51 -4.12
N PHE A 162 2.57 10.74 -5.33
CA PHE A 162 3.32 10.96 -6.55
C PHE A 162 3.10 12.39 -7.08
N ALA A 163 3.89 12.79 -8.08
CA ALA A 163 3.65 14.02 -8.86
C ALA A 163 2.42 13.93 -9.79
N PHE A 164 1.75 12.78 -9.80
CA PHE A 164 0.56 12.49 -10.61
C PHE A 164 -0.53 11.86 -9.73
N PRO A 165 -1.81 11.94 -10.15
CA PRO A 165 -2.90 11.41 -9.35
C PRO A 165 -2.94 9.87 -9.37
N HIS A 166 -3.48 9.25 -8.32
CA HIS A 166 -3.55 7.78 -8.19
C HIS A 166 -4.52 7.12 -9.19
N ASP A 167 -5.46 7.89 -9.73
CA ASP A 167 -6.39 7.50 -10.79
C ASP A 167 -5.92 7.92 -12.20
N LEU A 168 -4.63 8.23 -12.35
CA LEU A 168 -4.00 8.57 -13.63
C LEU A 168 -4.42 7.59 -14.73
N THR A 169 -4.80 8.16 -15.88
CA THR A 169 -5.10 7.40 -17.10
C THR A 169 -3.88 7.37 -18.01
N GLU A 170 -3.83 6.38 -18.91
CA GLU A 170 -2.77 6.30 -19.91
C GLU A 170 -2.73 7.56 -20.81
N GLU A 171 -3.90 8.06 -21.19
CA GLU A 171 -4.02 9.28 -22.00
C GLU A 171 -3.44 10.49 -21.27
N ALA A 172 -3.82 10.71 -20.01
CA ALA A 172 -3.30 11.81 -19.21
C ALA A 172 -1.79 11.69 -18.99
N LEU A 173 -1.28 10.46 -18.81
CA LEU A 173 0.16 10.22 -18.71
C LEU A 173 0.89 10.63 -20.00
N ARG A 174 0.40 10.20 -21.17
CA ARG A 174 1.03 10.57 -22.46
C ARG A 174 0.95 12.07 -22.74
N GLN A 175 -0.14 12.73 -22.35
CA GLN A 175 -0.28 14.18 -22.50
C GLN A 175 0.74 14.95 -21.64
N GLN A 176 1.03 14.47 -20.42
CA GLN A 176 1.93 15.16 -19.49
C GLN A 176 3.41 14.75 -19.62
N ALA A 177 3.68 13.48 -19.96
CA ALA A 177 5.02 12.91 -20.04
C ALA A 177 5.54 12.71 -21.47
N GLY A 178 4.69 12.87 -22.49
CA GLY A 178 5.00 12.53 -23.88
C GLY A 178 4.88 11.03 -24.15
N GLU A 179 5.49 10.57 -25.26
CA GLU A 179 5.49 9.15 -25.62
C GLU A 179 6.51 8.36 -24.77
N PRO A 180 6.16 7.13 -24.33
CA PRO A 180 7.07 6.28 -23.59
C PRO A 180 8.21 5.81 -24.50
N THR A 181 9.39 5.66 -23.91
CA THR A 181 10.56 5.06 -24.57
C THR A 181 10.34 3.61 -24.99
N LYS A 182 9.49 2.89 -24.25
CA LYS A 182 9.06 1.54 -24.60
C LYS A 182 7.62 1.33 -24.16
N TYR A 183 6.86 0.67 -25.03
CA TYR A 183 5.49 0.26 -24.77
C TYR A 183 5.35 -1.25 -25.01
N ASN A 184 4.71 -1.95 -24.08
CA ASN A 184 4.36 -3.36 -24.25
C ASN A 184 2.87 -3.54 -23.96
N GLU A 185 2.22 -4.41 -24.73
CA GLU A 185 0.84 -4.84 -24.52
C GLU A 185 0.84 -6.35 -24.32
N TYR A 186 0.10 -6.81 -23.31
CA TYR A 186 -0.22 -8.22 -23.09
C TYR A 186 -1.73 -8.40 -23.03
N VAL A 187 -2.23 -9.32 -23.86
CA VAL A 187 -3.66 -9.65 -23.95
C VAL A 187 -3.84 -11.15 -23.76
N ASP A 188 -4.71 -11.52 -22.82
CA ASP A 188 -5.13 -12.91 -22.56
C ASP A 188 -6.64 -12.94 -22.25
N GLY A 189 -7.44 -13.29 -23.25
CA GLY A 189 -8.90 -13.17 -23.18
C GLY A 189 -9.33 -11.74 -22.86
N ASP A 190 -10.06 -11.55 -21.75
CA ASP A 190 -10.53 -10.25 -21.26
C ASP A 190 -9.49 -9.51 -20.40
N PHE A 191 -8.30 -10.09 -20.21
CA PHE A 191 -7.20 -9.45 -19.51
C PHE A 191 -6.37 -8.64 -20.51
N VAL A 192 -6.20 -7.35 -20.21
CA VAL A 192 -5.37 -6.42 -20.99
C VAL A 192 -4.45 -5.71 -20.01
N LEU A 193 -3.14 -5.80 -20.25
CA LEU A 193 -2.08 -5.12 -19.51
C LEU A 193 -1.27 -4.27 -20.49
N HIS A 194 -1.16 -2.98 -20.21
CA HIS A 194 -0.24 -2.08 -20.89
C HIS A 194 0.89 -1.72 -19.95
N THR A 195 2.13 -1.79 -20.42
CA THR A 195 3.31 -1.30 -19.72
C THR A 195 3.92 -0.15 -20.50
N LEU A 196 3.97 1.04 -19.89
CA LEU A 196 4.59 2.24 -20.46
C LEU A 196 5.86 2.54 -19.67
N GLU A 197 7.01 2.52 -20.34
CA GLU A 197 8.31 2.77 -19.73
C GLU A 197 8.89 4.10 -20.25
N TYR A 198 9.31 4.95 -19.33
CA TYR A 198 10.01 6.22 -19.61
C TYR A 198 11.38 6.14 -18.96
N LYS A 199 12.40 5.80 -19.75
CA LYS A 199 13.72 5.45 -19.25
C LYS A 199 14.85 6.19 -19.96
N VAL A 200 15.94 6.37 -19.24
CA VAL A 200 17.25 6.76 -19.76
C VAL A 200 18.25 5.67 -19.39
N SER A 201 19.30 5.50 -20.17
CA SER A 201 20.37 4.55 -19.84
C SER A 201 21.31 5.16 -18.80
N SER A 202 21.60 4.40 -17.74
CA SER A 202 22.69 4.70 -16.80
C SER A 202 24.04 4.58 -17.51
N GLU A 203 24.88 5.60 -17.36
CA GLU A 203 26.21 5.62 -17.97
C GLU A 203 27.17 4.63 -17.27
N LYS A 204 27.03 4.45 -15.95
CA LYS A 204 27.96 3.64 -15.15
C LYS A 204 27.57 2.16 -15.09
N TYR A 205 26.28 1.84 -14.98
CA TYR A 205 25.81 0.47 -14.77
C TYR A 205 25.17 -0.18 -16.01
N LEU A 206 25.11 0.54 -17.15
CA LEU A 206 24.57 0.06 -18.44
C LEU A 206 23.17 -0.57 -18.29
N LYS A 207 22.34 0.04 -17.43
CA LYS A 207 20.95 -0.38 -17.17
C LYS A 207 20.02 0.80 -17.40
N ASP A 208 18.85 0.53 -17.97
CA ASP A 208 17.83 1.56 -18.14
C ASP A 208 17.13 1.87 -16.81
N THR A 209 16.95 3.16 -16.55
CA THR A 209 16.45 3.69 -15.28
C THR A 209 15.47 4.83 -15.51
N GLY A 210 14.49 5.01 -14.62
CA GLY A 210 13.34 5.88 -14.86
C GLY A 210 12.04 5.26 -14.35
N TYR A 211 10.96 5.48 -15.06
CA TYR A 211 9.61 5.11 -14.63
C TYR A 211 9.05 3.96 -15.46
N SER A 212 8.27 3.10 -14.81
CA SER A 212 7.42 2.10 -15.46
C SER A 212 6.02 2.19 -14.87
N PHE A 213 5.02 2.28 -15.74
CA PHE A 213 3.61 2.34 -15.39
C PHE A 213 2.91 1.12 -15.98
N GLU A 214 2.18 0.39 -15.16
CA GLU A 214 1.35 -0.73 -15.60
C GLU A 214 -0.13 -0.40 -15.46
N PHE A 215 -0.86 -0.50 -16.57
CA PHE A 215 -2.30 -0.30 -16.61
C PHE A 215 -2.98 -1.64 -16.86
N VAL A 216 -3.84 -2.06 -15.94
CA VAL A 216 -4.67 -3.25 -16.10
C VAL A 216 -6.08 -2.80 -16.46
N LYS A 217 -6.56 -3.24 -17.63
CA LYS A 217 -7.87 -2.84 -18.18
C LYS A 217 -8.07 -1.32 -18.17
N GLY A 218 -7.03 -0.58 -18.56
CA GLY A 218 -7.04 0.88 -18.68
C GLY A 218 -6.90 1.66 -17.37
N LYS A 219 -6.75 0.99 -16.22
CA LYS A 219 -6.56 1.64 -14.93
C LYS A 219 -5.14 1.44 -14.39
N LEU A 220 -4.55 2.49 -13.82
CA LEU A 220 -3.22 2.40 -13.22
C LEU A 220 -3.23 1.35 -12.10
N ASN A 221 -2.37 0.35 -12.25
CA ASN A 221 -2.28 -0.80 -11.35
C ASN A 221 -0.98 -0.76 -10.55
N SER A 222 0.16 -0.55 -11.21
CA SER A 222 1.45 -0.47 -10.52
C SER A 222 2.32 0.65 -11.10
N VAL A 223 3.19 1.19 -10.26
CA VAL A 223 4.26 2.12 -10.66
C VAL A 223 5.58 1.61 -10.10
N THR A 224 6.61 1.67 -10.92
CA THR A 224 7.99 1.50 -10.49
C THR A 224 8.80 2.75 -10.83
N ILE A 225 9.54 3.28 -9.86
CA ILE A 225 10.52 4.35 -10.05
C ILE A 225 11.89 3.75 -9.77
N ASN A 226 12.78 3.83 -10.75
CA ASN A 226 14.16 3.35 -10.64
C ASN A 226 15.11 4.53 -10.81
N TRP A 227 16.14 4.54 -9.97
CA TRP A 227 17.34 5.34 -10.15
C TRP A 227 18.56 4.43 -10.03
N ILE A 228 19.46 4.55 -11.00
CA ILE A 228 20.80 4.02 -10.91
C ILE A 228 21.68 4.91 -11.78
N ASP A 229 22.77 5.41 -11.21
CA ASP A 229 23.71 6.33 -11.88
C ASP A 229 24.82 5.56 -12.57
#